data_AF-A0A2G2CY14-F1
#
_entry.id   AF-A0A2G2CY14-F1
#
_cell.length_a   1.000
_cell.length_b   1.000
_cell.length_c   1.000
_cell.angle_alpha   90.00
_cell.angle_beta   90.00
_cell.angle_gamma   90.00
#
_symmetry.space_group_name_H-M   'P 1'
#
loop_
_entity.id
_entity.type
_entity.pdbx_description
1 polymer ?
#
loop_
_entity_poly.entity_id
_entity_poly.type
_entity_poly.pdbx_seq_one_letter_code
_entity_poly.pdbx_strand_id
1 'polypeptide(L)'
;MKSLIRILLVFLISTSNSIACGWYPFDEDVRFSLIDPSIFDDGGMSPYYYTSKNYGYQFVSTPENDPNIELWKTYCNGEVDAKSIYEAIYILELGEFQKKGSSNKMISYLRQNDKEALAYIAFAKTCSDFNQVNTGWEREDGDTFERHEKMLAALKISKGVKSEIIKKRYRFLAIRLAYYNGDEKKVNEIYKKSFSDNPKDAIDYWALYFKSTTEEMSANRNFNLAQVFVNAPGKRFGALSRFSKGIPIDEVLAFANTNTERANVYVMYAVRHRGRGFSTLKKVQELDPNHPLLDFLLIREVNKLEDWILTPRYTNFEPTIDVRRESYGESNELIQERIKDDEKYGREVAKWMETLNIASDNATWYIAGAYLKGITGSEKEALGMLSDCTGNAQGLIKRLIILFGVRDNVEKSLTREQENILMDSNQENYNLFLFAVSREYEFQK
;
A
#
# COMPACT_ATOMS: atom_id res chain seq x y z
N MET A 1 -35.18 15.72 -63.51
CA MET A 1 -33.98 14.87 -63.27
C MET A 1 -32.93 15.51 -62.37
N LYS A 2 -32.37 16.70 -62.67
CA LYS A 2 -31.29 17.31 -61.86
C LYS A 2 -31.70 17.68 -60.42
N SER A 3 -32.97 17.99 -60.17
CA SER A 3 -33.50 18.28 -58.81
C SER A 3 -33.68 17.01 -57.97
N LEU A 4 -34.15 15.91 -58.57
CA LEU A 4 -34.30 14.60 -57.90
C LEU A 4 -32.95 14.03 -57.47
N ILE A 5 -31.92 14.17 -58.30
CA ILE A 5 -30.55 13.71 -58.01
C ILE A 5 -29.96 14.50 -56.82
N ARG A 6 -30.26 15.80 -56.71
CA ARG A 6 -29.81 16.63 -55.57
C ARG A 6 -30.49 16.24 -54.26
N ILE A 7 -31.78 15.90 -54.29
CA ILE A 7 -32.52 15.43 -53.11
C ILE A 7 -32.01 14.04 -52.67
N LEU A 8 -31.74 13.13 -53.61
CA LEU A 8 -31.15 11.81 -53.31
C LEU A 8 -29.73 11.90 -52.73
N LEU A 9 -28.91 12.85 -53.22
CA LEU A 9 -27.57 13.11 -52.67
C LEU A 9 -27.61 13.65 -51.24
N VAL A 10 -28.60 14.47 -50.87
CA VAL A 10 -28.77 14.97 -49.50
C VAL A 10 -29.23 13.86 -48.54
N PHE A 11 -30.06 12.92 -48.99
CA PHE A 11 -30.46 11.74 -48.21
C PHE A 11 -29.32 10.70 -48.05
N LEU A 12 -28.40 10.60 -49.01
CA LEU A 12 -27.23 9.71 -48.91
C LEU A 12 -26.18 10.23 -47.91
N ILE A 13 -26.12 11.54 -47.64
CA ILE A 13 -25.17 12.14 -46.68
C ILE A 13 -25.71 12.07 -45.23
N SER A 14 -27.00 11.79 -45.03
CA SER A 14 -27.66 11.85 -43.71
C SER A 14 -27.81 10.49 -43.01
N THR A 15 -27.14 9.44 -43.47
CA THR A 15 -27.15 8.10 -42.83
C THR A 15 -25.79 7.67 -42.28
N SER A 16 -24.90 8.61 -42.00
CA SER A 16 -23.77 8.34 -41.11
C SER A 16 -24.31 8.18 -39.69
N ASN A 17 -24.48 6.93 -39.25
CA ASN A 17 -24.59 6.61 -37.83
C ASN A 17 -23.30 7.08 -37.15
N SER A 18 -23.31 8.32 -36.66
CA SER A 18 -22.28 8.76 -35.73
C SER A 18 -22.52 7.99 -34.43
N ILE A 19 -21.71 6.96 -34.18
CA ILE A 19 -21.50 6.43 -32.84
C ILE A 19 -20.81 7.55 -32.09
N ALA A 20 -21.60 8.46 -31.52
CA ALA A 20 -21.09 9.41 -30.57
C ALA A 20 -20.52 8.61 -29.40
N CYS A 21 -19.28 8.90 -29.00
CA CYS A 21 -18.75 8.41 -27.74
C CYS A 21 -19.60 9.02 -26.62
N GLY A 22 -20.70 8.36 -26.26
CA GLY A 22 -21.44 8.65 -25.06
C GLY A 22 -20.56 8.36 -23.85
N TRP A 23 -20.79 9.09 -22.76
CA TRP A 23 -20.18 8.73 -21.49
C TRP A 23 -20.65 7.31 -21.11
N TYR A 24 -19.71 6.40 -20.96
CA TYR A 24 -19.92 5.04 -20.46
C TYR A 24 -19.13 4.94 -19.16
N PRO A 25 -19.73 4.43 -18.07
CA PRO A 25 -19.03 4.35 -16.79
C PRO A 25 -17.95 3.26 -16.90
N PHE A 26 -16.74 3.58 -16.50
CA PHE A 26 -15.60 2.67 -16.58
C PHE A 26 -14.89 2.56 -15.24
N ASP A 27 -14.17 1.45 -15.05
CA ASP A 27 -13.20 1.29 -13.99
C ASP A 27 -13.77 1.54 -12.58
N GLU A 28 -13.26 2.52 -11.84
CA GLU A 28 -13.74 2.84 -10.49
C GLU A 28 -15.15 3.44 -10.47
N ASP A 29 -15.70 3.89 -11.61
CA ASP A 29 -17.07 4.42 -11.66
C ASP A 29 -18.12 3.32 -11.42
N VAL A 30 -17.76 2.06 -11.71
CA VAL A 30 -18.65 0.89 -11.56
C VAL A 30 -18.18 -0.09 -10.51
N ARG A 31 -16.90 -0.04 -10.10
CA ARG A 31 -16.33 -0.98 -9.12
C ARG A 31 -17.09 -0.90 -7.80
N PHE A 32 -17.60 -2.04 -7.35
CA PHE A 32 -18.26 -2.13 -6.08
C PHE A 32 -17.28 -2.50 -4.96
N SER A 33 -17.25 -1.70 -3.89
CA SER A 33 -16.37 -1.92 -2.73
C SER A 33 -16.96 -1.25 -1.49
N LEU A 34 -17.40 -2.05 -0.52
CA LEU A 34 -18.00 -1.57 0.71
C LEU A 34 -16.95 -1.42 1.81
N ILE A 35 -15.97 -2.32 1.84
CA ILE A 35 -14.89 -2.29 2.83
C ILE A 35 -13.78 -1.36 2.35
N ASP A 36 -13.67 -0.19 3.00
CA ASP A 36 -12.53 0.71 2.80
C ASP A 36 -11.27 0.07 3.42
N PRO A 37 -10.21 -0.18 2.64
CA PRO A 37 -8.98 -0.78 3.14
C PRO A 37 -8.29 0.07 4.22
N SER A 38 -8.52 1.39 4.27
CA SER A 38 -7.93 2.28 5.28
C SER A 38 -8.43 2.03 6.70
N ILE A 39 -9.59 1.38 6.88
CA ILE A 39 -10.12 0.98 8.19
C ILE A 39 -9.17 -0.01 8.89
N PHE A 40 -8.41 -0.77 8.12
CA PHE A 40 -7.54 -1.86 8.58
C PHE A 40 -6.07 -1.68 8.18
N ASP A 41 -5.73 -0.61 7.46
CA ASP A 41 -4.37 -0.29 7.05
C ASP A 41 -3.66 0.59 8.10
N ASP A 42 -2.34 0.46 8.17
CA ASP A 42 -1.47 1.34 8.98
C ASP A 42 -1.19 2.70 8.31
N GLY A 43 -1.87 2.99 7.19
CA GLY A 43 -1.71 4.16 6.33
C GLY A 43 -0.53 4.05 5.35
N GLY A 44 0.30 3.02 5.49
CA GLY A 44 1.49 2.76 4.71
C GLY A 44 1.26 2.05 3.38
N MET A 45 0.04 1.53 3.15
CA MET A 45 -0.25 0.64 2.03
C MET A 45 -1.26 1.20 1.02
N SER A 46 -1.74 2.42 1.19
CA SER A 46 -2.65 3.08 0.26
C SER A 46 -2.22 3.11 -1.23
N PRO A 47 -0.92 3.20 -1.61
CA PRO A 47 -0.51 3.03 -3.01
C PRO A 47 -0.77 1.63 -3.58
N TYR A 48 -0.99 0.63 -2.72
CA TYR A 48 -1.09 -0.79 -3.06
C TYR A 48 -2.49 -1.35 -2.78
N TYR A 49 -3.49 -0.51 -2.53
CA TYR A 49 -4.89 -0.93 -2.43
C TYR A 49 -5.37 -1.58 -3.74
N TYR A 50 -6.46 -2.35 -3.65
CA TYR A 50 -7.04 -2.99 -4.82
C TYR A 50 -7.92 -1.96 -5.54
N THR A 51 -7.37 -1.40 -6.61
CA THR A 51 -8.01 -0.35 -7.41
C THR A 51 -7.52 -0.39 -8.85
N SER A 52 -8.38 0.00 -9.80
CA SER A 52 -8.03 0.22 -11.21
C SER A 52 -7.35 1.56 -11.43
N LYS A 53 -7.37 2.46 -10.44
CA LYS A 53 -6.58 3.70 -10.50
C LYS A 53 -5.10 3.37 -10.51
N ASN A 54 -4.38 4.02 -11.42
CA ASN A 54 -2.93 3.84 -11.56
C ASN A 54 -2.13 4.49 -10.41
N TYR A 55 -2.75 5.30 -9.55
CA TYR A 55 -2.10 6.02 -8.47
C TYR A 55 -2.97 5.99 -7.21
N GLY A 56 -2.51 5.31 -6.16
CA GLY A 56 -3.03 5.49 -4.80
C GLY A 56 -2.40 6.71 -4.11
N TYR A 57 -2.86 7.02 -2.90
CA TYR A 57 -2.30 8.10 -2.10
C TYR A 57 -0.84 7.81 -1.75
N GLN A 58 0.04 8.81 -1.80
CA GLN A 58 1.43 8.63 -1.41
C GLN A 58 1.54 8.42 0.10
N PHE A 59 2.48 7.57 0.52
CA PHE A 59 2.85 7.45 1.93
C PHE A 59 3.30 8.81 2.47
N VAL A 60 2.61 9.29 3.51
CA VAL A 60 2.97 10.53 4.21
C VAL A 60 3.68 10.15 5.51
N SER A 61 4.94 10.55 5.62
CA SER A 61 5.71 10.40 6.85
C SER A 61 5.14 11.35 7.91
N THR A 62 4.89 10.83 9.11
CA THR A 62 4.48 11.59 10.29
C THR A 62 5.46 11.31 11.44
N PRO A 63 5.46 12.12 12.51
CA PRO A 63 6.27 11.82 13.69
C PRO A 63 6.01 10.44 14.29
N GLU A 64 4.79 9.91 14.15
CA GLU A 64 4.34 8.65 14.76
C GLU A 64 4.67 7.42 13.90
N ASN A 65 4.73 7.56 12.57
CA ASN A 65 4.88 6.43 11.65
C ASN A 65 6.26 6.32 10.99
N ASP A 66 7.17 7.27 11.21
CA ASP A 66 8.50 7.29 10.59
C ASP A 66 9.54 6.51 11.41
N PRO A 67 10.11 5.39 10.88
CA PRO A 67 11.11 4.59 11.60
C PRO A 67 12.39 5.37 11.96
N ASN A 68 12.75 6.42 11.21
CA ASN A 68 13.90 7.25 11.53
C ASN A 68 13.69 8.09 12.78
N ILE A 69 12.44 8.51 13.02
CA ILE A 69 12.07 9.26 14.22
C ILE A 69 12.15 8.36 15.44
N GLU A 70 11.67 7.12 15.34
CA GLU A 70 11.81 6.15 16.43
C GLU A 70 13.28 5.84 16.75
N LEU A 71 14.15 5.73 15.74
CA LEU A 71 15.59 5.58 15.96
C LEU A 71 16.22 6.78 16.68
N TRP A 72 15.81 8.00 16.34
CA TRP A 72 16.29 9.20 17.04
C TRP A 72 15.71 9.34 18.44
N LYS A 73 14.45 8.95 18.65
CA LYS A 73 13.81 8.94 19.97
C LYS A 73 14.53 7.96 20.89
N THR A 74 14.83 6.76 20.40
CA THR A 74 15.67 5.77 21.09
C THR A 74 17.07 6.33 21.35
N TYR A 75 17.70 6.98 20.38
CA TYR A 75 19.02 7.61 20.55
C TYR A 75 19.04 8.67 21.67
N CYS A 76 17.95 9.42 21.81
CA CYS A 76 17.78 10.43 22.86
C CYS A 76 17.20 9.85 24.17
N ASN A 77 17.20 8.52 24.34
CA ASN A 77 16.65 7.82 25.50
C ASN A 77 15.19 8.17 25.84
N GLY A 78 14.39 8.57 24.85
CA GLY A 78 13.01 8.99 25.04
C GLY A 78 12.81 10.39 25.63
N GLU A 79 13.88 11.14 25.89
CA GLU A 79 13.82 12.49 26.50
C GLU A 79 13.28 13.58 25.57
N VAL A 80 13.18 13.29 24.26
CA VAL A 80 12.70 14.23 23.24
C VAL A 80 11.47 13.65 22.55
N ASP A 81 10.40 14.45 22.49
CA ASP A 81 9.16 14.04 21.82
C ASP A 81 9.32 13.90 20.29
N ALA A 82 8.55 12.97 19.71
CA ALA A 82 8.63 12.62 18.29
C ALA A 82 8.44 13.83 17.37
N LYS A 83 7.54 14.76 17.74
CA LYS A 83 7.27 15.99 16.98
C LYS A 83 8.51 16.89 16.91
N SER A 84 9.18 17.13 18.05
CA SER A 84 10.41 17.93 18.10
C SER A 84 11.54 17.30 17.29
N ILE A 85 11.64 15.97 17.30
CA ILE A 85 12.61 15.23 16.46
C ILE A 85 12.25 15.40 14.98
N TYR A 86 10.99 15.18 14.60
CA TYR A 86 10.50 15.30 13.24
C TYR A 86 10.74 16.70 12.67
N GLU A 87 10.44 17.74 13.46
CA GLU A 87 10.72 19.12 13.10
C GLU A 87 12.20 19.35 12.83
N ALA A 88 13.10 18.92 13.73
CA ALA A 88 14.54 19.08 13.55
C ALA A 88 15.05 18.35 12.28
N ILE A 89 14.59 17.12 12.05
CA ILE A 89 15.09 16.29 10.95
C ILE A 89 14.53 16.73 9.60
N TYR A 90 13.24 17.07 9.51
CA TYR A 90 12.56 17.26 8.22
C TYR A 90 12.07 18.68 7.94
N ILE A 91 11.87 19.52 8.96
CA ILE A 91 11.24 20.84 8.77
C ILE A 91 12.23 21.99 8.92
N LEU A 92 13.08 21.95 9.96
CA LEU A 92 13.97 23.08 10.26
C LEU A 92 15.13 23.19 9.27
N GLU A 93 15.46 24.43 8.93
CA GLU A 93 16.58 24.79 8.06
C GLU A 93 17.93 24.72 8.79
N LEU A 94 19.03 24.66 8.03
CA LEU A 94 20.40 24.60 8.56
C LEU A 94 20.71 25.72 9.57
N GLY A 95 20.18 26.92 9.33
CA GLY A 95 20.40 28.09 10.19
C GLY A 95 19.95 27.88 11.64
N GLU A 96 18.90 27.07 11.87
CA GLU A 96 18.39 26.79 13.22
C GLU A 96 19.40 26.03 14.09
N PHE A 97 20.19 25.16 13.47
CA PHE A 97 21.21 24.36 14.16
C PHE A 97 22.38 25.23 14.65
N GLN A 98 22.61 26.37 13.99
CA GLN A 98 23.67 27.33 14.32
C GLN A 98 23.23 28.37 15.36
N LYS A 99 21.93 28.58 15.56
CA LYS A 99 21.39 29.52 16.56
C LYS A 99 21.64 29.03 17.99
N LYS A 100 22.26 29.86 18.83
CA LYS A 100 22.58 29.53 20.24
C LYS A 100 21.35 29.22 21.11
N GLY A 101 20.16 29.72 20.76
CA GLY A 101 18.91 29.56 21.52
C GLY A 101 17.73 29.04 20.69
N SER A 102 17.92 27.98 19.92
CA SER A 102 16.81 27.32 19.21
C SER A 102 15.73 26.86 20.19
N SER A 103 14.46 27.12 19.88
CA SER A 103 13.30 26.69 20.67
C SER A 103 12.98 25.20 20.49
N ASN A 104 13.57 24.52 19.50
CA ASN A 104 13.34 23.10 19.27
C ASN A 104 14.07 22.24 20.31
N LYS A 105 13.34 21.31 20.93
CA LYS A 105 13.86 20.48 22.03
C LYS A 105 14.97 19.53 21.59
N MET A 106 14.89 18.95 20.39
CA MET A 106 15.91 18.05 19.86
C MET A 106 17.25 18.77 19.70
N ILE A 107 17.23 19.97 19.11
CA ILE A 107 18.43 20.80 18.94
C ILE A 107 19.04 21.17 20.30
N SER A 108 18.22 21.61 21.24
CA SER A 108 18.66 21.98 22.60
C SER A 108 19.25 20.79 23.36
N TYR A 109 18.59 19.63 23.29
CA TYR A 109 19.05 18.38 23.91
C TYR A 109 20.40 17.95 23.37
N LEU A 110 20.56 17.83 22.04
CA LEU A 110 21.82 17.41 21.44
C LEU A 110 22.95 18.41 21.67
N ARG A 111 22.67 19.71 21.72
CA ARG A 111 23.71 20.71 22.00
C ARG A 111 24.35 20.53 23.38
N GLN A 112 23.55 20.11 24.36
CA GLN A 112 24.00 19.87 25.72
C GLN A 112 24.65 18.49 25.88
N ASN A 113 24.08 17.46 25.23
CA ASN A 113 24.43 16.07 25.49
C ASN A 113 25.35 15.45 24.42
N ASP A 114 25.17 15.79 23.15
CA ASP A 114 25.90 15.16 22.03
C ASP A 114 26.08 16.09 20.82
N LYS A 115 27.21 16.80 20.82
CA LYS A 115 27.60 17.71 19.74
C LYS A 115 27.94 16.97 18.44
N GLU A 116 28.33 15.69 18.49
CA GLU A 116 28.62 14.91 17.28
C GLU A 116 27.33 14.61 16.52
N ALA A 117 26.28 14.20 17.23
CA ALA A 117 24.95 14.00 16.64
C ALA A 117 24.35 15.30 16.10
N LEU A 118 24.50 16.42 16.82
CA LEU A 118 24.06 17.74 16.33
C LEU A 118 24.79 18.13 15.04
N ALA A 119 26.11 17.92 14.98
CA ALA A 119 26.92 18.19 13.80
C ALA A 119 26.55 17.28 12.61
N TYR A 120 26.18 16.02 12.88
CA TYR A 120 25.64 15.13 11.85
C TYR A 120 24.36 15.67 11.23
N ILE A 121 23.38 16.10 12.03
CA ILE A 121 22.12 16.61 11.49
C ILE A 121 22.38 17.88 10.66
N ALA A 122 23.21 18.78 11.16
CA ALA A 122 23.60 19.98 10.41
C ALA A 122 24.28 19.61 9.08
N PHE A 123 25.22 18.65 9.08
CA PHE A 123 25.85 18.17 7.84
C PHE A 123 24.83 17.53 6.88
N ALA A 124 23.92 16.71 7.39
CA ALA A 124 22.87 16.07 6.60
C ALA A 124 21.96 17.09 5.91
N LYS A 125 21.66 18.23 6.57
CA LYS A 125 20.92 19.35 5.97
C LYS A 125 21.69 19.97 4.80
N THR A 126 23.01 20.08 4.85
CA THR A 126 23.80 20.53 3.69
C THR A 126 23.76 19.56 2.50
N CYS A 127 23.23 18.35 2.68
CA CYS A 127 23.11 17.33 1.65
C CYS A 127 21.66 17.20 1.10
N SER A 128 20.69 17.96 1.62
CA SER A 128 19.26 17.78 1.29
C SER A 128 18.96 17.93 -0.20
N ASP A 129 19.61 18.92 -0.82
CA ASP A 129 19.32 19.34 -2.19
C ASP A 129 19.90 18.38 -3.23
N PHE A 130 20.83 17.52 -2.83
CA PHE A 130 21.53 16.57 -3.70
C PHE A 130 20.82 15.21 -3.84
N ASN A 131 19.58 15.11 -3.39
CA ASN A 131 18.82 13.87 -3.32
C ASN A 131 17.88 13.64 -4.50
N GLN A 132 18.13 14.29 -5.63
CA GLN A 132 17.38 14.15 -6.85
C GLN A 132 18.36 14.12 -8.03
N VAL A 133 17.98 13.45 -9.11
CA VAL A 133 18.67 13.62 -10.40
C VAL A 133 18.03 14.85 -11.03
N ASN A 134 18.81 15.91 -11.30
CA ASN A 134 18.28 17.08 -11.99
C ASN A 134 17.83 16.64 -13.40
N THR A 135 16.52 16.63 -13.63
CA THR A 135 15.91 16.32 -14.93
C THR A 135 15.56 17.57 -15.71
N GLY A 136 16.07 18.74 -15.30
CA GLY A 136 15.96 19.97 -16.07
C GLY A 136 16.51 19.76 -17.48
N TRP A 137 15.91 20.43 -18.47
CA TRP A 137 16.40 20.45 -19.85
C TRP A 137 17.80 21.10 -19.98
N GLU A 138 18.30 21.70 -18.90
CA GLU A 138 19.61 22.31 -18.79
C GLU A 138 20.54 21.38 -17.98
N ARG A 139 21.70 21.04 -18.55
CA ARG A 139 22.74 20.27 -17.85
C ARG A 139 23.50 21.21 -16.92
N GLU A 140 23.22 21.15 -15.62
CA GLU A 140 24.11 21.72 -14.62
C GLU A 140 25.03 20.62 -14.08
N ASP A 141 26.24 20.52 -14.65
CA ASP A 141 27.27 19.56 -14.21
C ASP A 141 27.77 19.82 -12.77
N GLY A 142 27.41 20.96 -12.16
CA GLY A 142 27.82 21.38 -10.82
C GLY A 142 27.36 20.46 -9.68
N ASP A 143 26.14 19.93 -9.77
CA ASP A 143 25.55 19.05 -8.76
C ASP A 143 26.36 17.75 -8.56
N THR A 144 26.92 17.21 -9.64
CA THR A 144 27.72 15.97 -9.65
C THR A 144 29.01 16.16 -8.85
N PHE A 145 29.69 17.29 -9.07
CA PHE A 145 30.91 17.61 -8.34
C PHE A 145 30.65 17.79 -6.83
N GLU A 146 29.59 18.52 -6.48
CA GLU A 146 29.23 18.74 -5.08
C GLU A 146 28.79 17.45 -4.35
N ARG A 147 28.05 16.56 -5.04
CA ARG A 147 27.72 15.21 -4.52
C ARG A 147 28.99 14.43 -4.18
N HIS A 148 29.98 14.46 -5.07
CA HIS A 148 31.25 13.76 -4.86
C HIS A 148 32.01 14.30 -3.65
N GLU A 149 32.18 15.62 -3.54
CA GLU A 149 32.90 16.24 -2.42
C GLU A 149 32.19 15.98 -1.08
N LYS A 150 30.85 16.10 -1.03
CA LYS A 150 30.06 15.79 0.18
C LYS A 150 30.14 14.32 0.55
N MET A 151 30.16 13.42 -0.44
CA MET A 151 30.34 11.98 -0.20
C MET A 151 31.71 11.71 0.45
N LEU A 152 32.80 12.27 -0.10
CA LEU A 152 34.14 12.14 0.47
C LEU A 152 34.22 12.74 1.88
N ALA A 153 33.60 13.90 2.10
CA ALA A 153 33.52 14.54 3.40
C ALA A 153 32.78 13.67 4.41
N ALA A 154 31.61 13.11 4.06
CA ALA A 154 30.85 12.21 4.92
C ALA A 154 31.68 10.99 5.34
N LEU A 155 32.38 10.36 4.38
CA LEU A 155 33.27 9.23 4.67
C LEU A 155 34.44 9.62 5.57
N LYS A 156 35.05 10.79 5.34
CA LYS A 156 36.15 11.30 6.17
C LYS A 156 35.68 11.57 7.60
N ILE A 157 34.57 12.28 7.78
CA ILE A 157 34.00 12.60 9.09
C ILE A 157 33.64 11.31 9.84
N SER A 158 33.06 10.33 9.15
CA SER A 158 32.66 9.05 9.76
C SER A 158 33.81 8.27 10.40
N LYS A 159 35.07 8.53 10.01
CA LYS A 159 36.24 7.89 10.64
C LYS A 159 36.58 8.49 12.00
N GLY A 160 36.22 9.75 12.25
CA GLY A 160 36.57 10.49 13.47
C GLY A 160 35.46 10.59 14.52
N VAL A 161 34.20 10.37 14.13
CA VAL A 161 33.05 10.29 15.04
C VAL A 161 33.26 9.15 16.04
N LYS A 162 32.76 9.24 17.27
CA LYS A 162 32.87 8.15 18.27
C LYS A 162 31.68 7.22 18.23
N SER A 163 30.47 7.78 18.17
CA SER A 163 29.21 7.02 18.17
C SER A 163 29.04 6.16 16.91
N GLU A 164 28.96 4.83 17.06
CA GLU A 164 28.76 3.91 15.93
C GLU A 164 27.45 4.19 15.16
N ILE A 165 26.40 4.60 15.87
CA ILE A 165 25.12 4.97 15.26
C ILE A 165 25.31 6.20 14.36
N ILE A 166 26.03 7.21 14.81
CA ILE A 166 26.30 8.42 14.02
C ILE A 166 27.27 8.11 12.86
N LYS A 167 28.29 7.26 13.06
CA LYS A 167 29.16 6.77 11.97
C LYS A 167 28.36 6.11 10.86
N LYS A 168 27.45 5.20 11.22
CA LYS A 168 26.57 4.49 10.29
C LYS A 168 25.70 5.47 9.49
N ARG A 169 25.16 6.50 10.14
CA ARG A 169 24.38 7.55 9.47
C ARG A 169 25.19 8.36 8.45
N TYR A 170 26.43 8.76 8.77
CA TYR A 170 27.32 9.39 7.78
C TYR A 170 27.64 8.48 6.59
N ARG A 171 27.89 7.19 6.85
CA ARG A 171 28.15 6.20 5.78
C ARG A 171 26.91 5.99 4.90
N PHE A 172 25.71 6.03 5.47
CA PHE A 172 24.47 6.02 4.69
C PHE A 172 24.32 7.28 3.82
N LEU A 173 24.64 8.48 4.34
CA LEU A 173 24.66 9.69 3.51
C LEU A 173 25.61 9.55 2.31
N ALA A 174 26.79 8.95 2.53
CA ALA A 174 27.73 8.67 1.44
C ALA A 174 27.16 7.70 0.39
N ILE A 175 26.44 6.63 0.80
CA ILE A 175 25.72 5.74 -0.13
C ILE A 175 24.70 6.53 -0.96
N ARG A 176 23.89 7.36 -0.30
CA ARG A 176 22.84 8.14 -0.97
C ARG A 176 23.43 9.11 -1.99
N LEU A 177 24.49 9.84 -1.63
CA LEU A 177 25.18 10.76 -2.52
C LEU A 177 25.82 10.02 -3.71
N ALA A 178 26.47 8.88 -3.48
CA ALA A 178 27.04 8.05 -4.54
C ALA A 178 25.96 7.56 -5.52
N TYR A 179 24.80 7.14 -5.00
CA TYR A 179 23.67 6.69 -5.81
C TYR A 179 23.14 7.79 -6.74
N TYR A 180 22.89 9.00 -6.23
CA TYR A 180 22.45 10.12 -7.07
C TYR A 180 23.56 10.68 -7.98
N ASN A 181 24.81 10.27 -7.75
CA ASN A 181 25.93 10.52 -8.65
C ASN A 181 26.08 9.45 -9.75
N GLY A 182 25.25 8.39 -9.74
CA GLY A 182 25.37 7.26 -10.65
C GLY A 182 26.59 6.36 -10.40
N ASP A 183 27.27 6.48 -9.25
CA ASP A 183 28.46 5.69 -8.92
C ASP A 183 28.07 4.38 -8.20
N GLU A 184 27.54 3.44 -8.98
CA GLU A 184 27.08 2.12 -8.50
C GLU A 184 28.20 1.31 -7.84
N LYS A 185 29.44 1.44 -8.35
CA LYS A 185 30.61 0.77 -7.77
C LYS A 185 30.88 1.29 -6.36
N LYS A 186 30.80 2.60 -6.15
CA LYS A 186 31.00 3.21 -4.83
C LYS A 186 29.87 2.90 -3.87
N VAL A 187 28.61 2.84 -4.32
CA VAL A 187 27.47 2.36 -3.51
C VAL A 187 27.79 0.98 -2.93
N ASN A 188 28.19 0.04 -3.79
CA ASN A 188 28.53 -1.32 -3.38
C ASN A 188 29.76 -1.39 -2.46
N GLU A 189 30.81 -0.62 -2.73
CA GLU A 189 32.02 -0.54 -1.90
C GLU A 189 31.70 -0.04 -0.48
N ILE A 190 30.95 1.06 -0.38
CA ILE A 190 30.57 1.63 0.91
C ILE A 190 29.67 0.66 1.67
N TYR A 191 28.68 0.06 1.00
CA TYR A 191 27.78 -0.91 1.60
C TYR A 191 28.55 -2.07 2.23
N LYS A 192 29.39 -2.77 1.45
CA LYS A 192 30.18 -3.92 1.90
C LYS A 192 31.09 -3.61 3.10
N LYS A 193 31.59 -2.37 3.19
CA LYS A 193 32.49 -1.95 4.27
C LYS A 193 31.76 -1.49 5.54
N SER A 194 30.50 -1.08 5.40
CA SER A 194 29.81 -0.25 6.41
C SER A 194 28.53 -0.87 6.95
N PHE A 195 27.92 -1.78 6.21
CA PHE A 195 26.62 -2.37 6.48
C PHE A 195 26.70 -3.88 6.45
N SER A 196 25.76 -4.51 7.15
CA SER A 196 25.63 -5.97 7.26
C SER A 196 24.59 -6.47 6.25
N ASP A 197 24.81 -7.67 5.71
CA ASP A 197 23.79 -8.39 4.91
C ASP A 197 22.60 -8.87 5.76
N ASN A 198 22.67 -8.72 7.09
CA ASN A 198 21.56 -8.87 8.03
C ASN A 198 21.16 -7.48 8.57
N PRO A 199 20.23 -6.76 7.92
CA PRO A 199 19.75 -5.46 8.37
C PRO A 199 19.07 -5.52 9.73
N LYS A 200 19.32 -4.53 10.61
CA LYS A 200 18.75 -4.48 11.96
C LYS A 200 17.80 -3.32 12.20
N ASP A 201 17.93 -2.25 11.42
CA ASP A 201 17.11 -1.06 11.55
C ASP A 201 16.83 -0.39 10.20
N ALA A 202 16.04 0.68 10.24
CA ALA A 202 15.63 1.41 9.05
C ALA A 202 16.80 1.90 8.19
N ILE A 203 17.93 2.29 8.79
CA ILE A 203 19.09 2.80 8.04
C ILE A 203 19.78 1.65 7.30
N ASP A 204 19.85 0.45 7.90
CA ASP A 204 20.37 -0.73 7.19
C ASP A 204 19.49 -1.07 5.99
N TYR A 205 18.16 -1.06 6.16
CA TYR A 205 17.23 -1.30 5.05
C TYR A 205 17.28 -0.23 3.97
N TRP A 206 17.51 1.04 4.34
CA TRP A 206 17.72 2.10 3.36
C TRP A 206 19.02 1.92 2.58
N ALA A 207 20.10 1.49 3.24
CA ALA A 207 21.36 1.16 2.57
C ALA A 207 21.19 -0.05 1.65
N LEU A 208 20.48 -1.09 2.12
CA LEU A 208 20.15 -2.28 1.33
C LEU A 208 19.32 -1.93 0.11
N TYR A 209 18.37 -1.00 0.22
CA TYR A 209 17.60 -0.49 -0.91
C TYR A 209 18.52 0.06 -2.00
N PHE A 210 19.36 1.05 -1.68
CA PHE A 210 20.23 1.67 -2.68
C PHE A 210 21.16 0.65 -3.33
N LYS A 211 21.79 -0.21 -2.53
CA LYS A 211 22.64 -1.30 -3.03
C LYS A 211 21.87 -2.24 -3.97
N SER A 212 20.69 -2.72 -3.57
CA SER A 212 19.91 -3.67 -4.37
C SER A 212 19.41 -3.04 -5.68
N THR A 213 19.14 -1.73 -5.68
CA THR A 213 18.70 -1.03 -6.90
C THR A 213 19.79 -0.83 -7.95
N THR A 214 21.07 -0.91 -7.57
CA THR A 214 22.23 -0.84 -8.48
C THR A 214 22.77 -2.22 -8.85
N GLU A 215 22.17 -3.31 -8.37
CA GLU A 215 22.54 -4.67 -8.75
C GLU A 215 21.75 -5.16 -9.97
N GLU A 216 22.37 -6.10 -10.68
CA GLU A 216 21.74 -6.84 -11.78
C GLU A 216 20.50 -7.61 -11.32
N MET A 217 19.56 -7.80 -12.23
CA MET A 217 18.33 -8.54 -11.98
C MET A 217 18.65 -9.99 -11.62
N SER A 218 18.36 -10.37 -10.38
CA SER A 218 18.67 -11.69 -9.83
C SER A 218 17.71 -12.06 -8.69
N ALA A 219 17.64 -13.35 -8.36
CA ALA A 219 16.85 -13.84 -7.24
C ALA A 219 17.29 -13.22 -5.90
N ASN A 220 18.61 -13.06 -5.68
CA ASN A 220 19.15 -12.36 -4.51
C ASN A 220 18.67 -10.90 -4.42
N ARG A 221 18.68 -10.18 -5.54
CA ARG A 221 18.19 -8.81 -5.60
C ARG A 221 16.70 -8.75 -5.26
N ASN A 222 15.89 -9.65 -5.81
CA ASN A 222 14.47 -9.76 -5.48
C ASN A 222 14.28 -10.05 -3.97
N PHE A 223 15.05 -10.98 -3.41
CA PHE A 223 15.02 -11.28 -1.98
C PHE A 223 15.26 -10.01 -1.14
N ASN A 224 16.34 -9.28 -1.43
CA ASN A 224 16.67 -8.04 -0.73
C ASN A 224 15.58 -6.97 -0.87
N LEU A 225 15.02 -6.79 -2.06
CA LEU A 225 13.93 -5.84 -2.29
C LEU A 225 12.63 -6.24 -1.55
N ALA A 226 12.36 -7.53 -1.38
CA ALA A 226 11.25 -8.02 -0.55
C ALA A 226 11.44 -7.64 0.93
N GLN A 227 12.67 -7.80 1.45
CA GLN A 227 12.98 -7.37 2.82
C GLN A 227 12.84 -5.85 2.99
N VAL A 228 13.31 -5.07 2.01
CA VAL A 228 13.16 -3.60 2.00
C VAL A 228 11.70 -3.18 1.96
N PHE A 229 10.86 -3.84 1.17
CA PHE A 229 9.45 -3.48 1.03
C PHE A 229 8.71 -3.54 2.37
N VAL A 230 8.93 -4.60 3.14
CA VAL A 230 8.27 -4.75 4.46
C VAL A 230 8.84 -3.75 5.47
N ASN A 231 10.17 -3.62 5.54
CA ASN A 231 10.84 -2.93 6.65
C ASN A 231 11.16 -1.43 6.39
N ALA A 232 10.97 -0.92 5.18
CA ALA A 232 11.21 0.49 4.85
C ALA A 232 10.00 1.09 4.09
N PRO A 233 8.96 1.57 4.81
CA PRO A 233 7.74 2.12 4.21
C PRO A 233 7.99 3.16 3.12
N GLY A 234 8.85 4.14 3.40
CA GLY A 234 9.23 5.19 2.43
C GLY A 234 10.04 4.70 1.21
N LYS A 235 10.38 3.41 1.12
CA LYS A 235 11.08 2.78 -0.01
C LYS A 235 10.24 1.75 -0.76
N ARG A 236 9.02 1.43 -0.27
CA ARG A 236 8.13 0.43 -0.89
C ARG A 236 7.92 0.65 -2.38
N PHE A 237 7.65 1.89 -2.79
CA PHE A 237 7.36 2.21 -4.19
C PHE A 237 8.56 1.89 -5.09
N GLY A 238 9.75 2.34 -4.67
CA GLY A 238 10.99 2.06 -5.37
C GLY A 238 11.31 0.57 -5.39
N ALA A 239 11.14 -0.12 -4.26
CA ALA A 239 11.40 -1.55 -4.16
C ALA A 239 10.49 -2.36 -5.09
N LEU A 240 9.18 -2.08 -5.09
CA LEU A 240 8.21 -2.74 -5.96
C LEU A 240 8.48 -2.46 -7.44
N SER A 241 8.80 -1.21 -7.77
CA SER A 241 9.10 -0.79 -9.15
C SER A 241 10.35 -1.47 -9.70
N ARG A 242 11.34 -1.73 -8.83
CA ARG A 242 12.61 -2.37 -9.17
C ARG A 242 12.54 -3.89 -9.12
N PHE A 243 11.58 -4.49 -8.43
CA PHE A 243 11.42 -5.95 -8.32
C PHE A 243 11.14 -6.62 -9.68
N SER A 244 11.91 -7.65 -10.01
CA SER A 244 11.84 -8.34 -11.31
C SER A 244 10.65 -9.32 -11.36
N LYS A 245 9.82 -9.24 -12.41
CA LYS A 245 8.58 -10.05 -12.56
C LYS A 245 8.85 -11.51 -12.95
N GLY A 246 9.90 -11.77 -13.71
CA GLY A 246 10.14 -13.08 -14.35
C GLY A 246 10.89 -14.10 -13.50
N ILE A 247 11.24 -13.76 -12.25
CA ILE A 247 12.03 -14.66 -11.39
C ILE A 247 11.05 -15.53 -10.57
N PRO A 248 11.16 -16.87 -10.63
CA PRO A 248 10.35 -17.78 -9.83
C PRO A 248 10.50 -17.53 -8.33
N ILE A 249 9.39 -17.64 -7.58
CA ILE A 249 9.39 -17.39 -6.14
C ILE A 249 10.33 -18.33 -5.38
N ASP A 250 10.44 -19.61 -5.81
CA ASP A 250 11.29 -20.61 -5.15
C ASP A 250 12.79 -20.25 -5.23
N GLU A 251 13.23 -19.63 -6.33
CA GLU A 251 14.60 -19.13 -6.45
C GLU A 251 14.87 -17.98 -5.48
N VAL A 252 13.88 -17.11 -5.25
CA VAL A 252 13.98 -16.01 -4.29
C VAL A 252 13.95 -16.53 -2.85
N LEU A 253 13.09 -17.51 -2.57
CA LEU A 253 12.97 -18.14 -1.26
C LEU A 253 14.25 -18.88 -0.83
N ALA A 254 15.08 -19.33 -1.78
CA ALA A 254 16.37 -19.95 -1.49
C ALA A 254 17.36 -19.03 -0.74
N PHE A 255 17.16 -17.72 -0.79
CA PHE A 255 17.98 -16.75 -0.03
C PHE A 255 17.45 -16.49 1.38
N ALA A 256 16.23 -16.94 1.70
CA ALA A 256 15.61 -16.70 3.00
C ALA A 256 16.04 -17.77 4.03
N ASN A 257 16.50 -17.31 5.19
CA ASN A 257 16.94 -18.16 6.29
C ASN A 257 15.81 -18.39 7.31
N THR A 258 14.98 -17.39 7.55
CA THR A 258 13.93 -17.38 8.58
C THR A 258 12.52 -17.39 7.98
N ASN A 259 11.51 -17.73 8.80
CA ASN A 259 10.12 -17.70 8.34
C ASN A 259 9.62 -16.29 8.04
N THR A 260 10.02 -15.28 8.82
CA THR A 260 9.70 -13.87 8.54
C THR A 260 10.31 -13.42 7.20
N GLU A 261 11.55 -13.78 6.90
CA GLU A 261 12.15 -13.47 5.59
C GLU A 261 11.40 -14.14 4.43
N ARG A 262 10.96 -15.40 4.60
CA ARG A 262 10.11 -16.12 3.63
C ARG A 262 8.75 -15.44 3.48
N ALA A 263 8.13 -15.03 4.59
CA ALA A 263 6.86 -14.31 4.59
C ALA A 263 6.97 -12.98 3.82
N ASN A 264 8.05 -12.22 4.02
CA ASN A 264 8.33 -10.98 3.28
C ASN A 264 8.39 -11.21 1.77
N VAL A 265 9.00 -12.33 1.32
CA VAL A 265 9.00 -12.73 -0.10
C VAL A 265 7.57 -12.98 -0.57
N TYR A 266 6.78 -13.80 0.12
CA TYR A 266 5.38 -14.04 -0.25
C TYR A 266 4.56 -12.75 -0.31
N VAL A 267 4.75 -11.81 0.63
CA VAL A 267 4.08 -10.50 0.59
C VAL A 267 4.42 -9.72 -0.68
N MET A 268 5.69 -9.65 -1.05
CA MET A 268 6.12 -8.95 -2.27
C MET A 268 5.47 -9.55 -3.53
N TYR A 269 5.34 -10.87 -3.62
CA TYR A 269 4.63 -11.53 -4.73
C TYR A 269 3.11 -11.29 -4.67
N ALA A 270 2.50 -11.34 -3.48
CA ALA A 270 1.07 -11.14 -3.28
C ALA A 270 0.61 -9.72 -3.65
N VAL A 271 1.38 -8.68 -3.28
CA VAL A 271 1.09 -7.28 -3.61
C VAL A 271 0.99 -7.06 -5.12
N ARG A 272 1.88 -7.72 -5.89
CA ARG A 272 1.91 -7.62 -7.37
C ARG A 272 0.82 -8.45 -8.04
N HIS A 273 0.28 -9.45 -7.36
CA HIS A 273 -0.69 -10.35 -7.92
C HIS A 273 -2.10 -9.75 -7.86
N ARG A 274 -2.67 -9.48 -9.04
CA ARG A 274 -4.04 -8.95 -9.18
C ARG A 274 -5.12 -10.05 -9.14
N GLY A 275 -4.75 -11.31 -9.38
CA GLY A 275 -5.66 -12.45 -9.29
C GLY A 275 -5.78 -13.01 -7.87
N ARG A 276 -6.23 -14.27 -7.77
CA ARG A 276 -6.46 -14.99 -6.52
C ARG A 276 -5.19 -15.10 -5.68
N GLY A 277 -5.18 -14.47 -4.51
CA GLY A 277 -4.03 -14.42 -3.61
C GLY A 277 -4.08 -15.41 -2.44
N PHE A 278 -5.10 -16.26 -2.34
CA PHE A 278 -5.31 -17.13 -1.17
C PHE A 278 -4.10 -18.00 -0.83
N SER A 279 -3.46 -18.62 -1.82
CA SER A 279 -2.27 -19.46 -1.59
C SER A 279 -1.13 -18.67 -0.92
N THR A 280 -0.89 -17.44 -1.37
CA THR A 280 0.13 -16.56 -0.79
C THR A 280 -0.27 -16.03 0.58
N LEU A 281 -1.53 -15.61 0.76
CA LEU A 281 -2.07 -15.16 2.06
C LEU A 281 -1.92 -16.25 3.13
N LYS A 282 -2.34 -17.47 2.79
CA LYS A 282 -2.21 -18.65 3.67
C LYS A 282 -0.75 -18.92 4.02
N LYS A 283 0.17 -18.82 3.05
CA LYS A 283 1.60 -19.01 3.32
C LYS A 283 2.19 -17.96 4.26
N VAL A 284 1.80 -16.69 4.11
CA VAL A 284 2.23 -15.63 5.03
C VAL A 284 1.70 -15.93 6.44
N GLN A 285 0.42 -16.27 6.59
CA GLN A 285 -0.19 -16.62 7.87
C GLN A 285 0.49 -17.84 8.54
N GLU A 286 0.83 -18.88 7.78
CA GLU A 286 1.53 -20.08 8.28
C GLU A 286 2.96 -19.77 8.74
N LEU A 287 3.66 -18.90 8.02
CA LEU A 287 5.06 -18.56 8.29
C LEU A 287 5.21 -17.55 9.44
N ASP A 288 4.36 -16.53 9.43
CA ASP A 288 4.41 -15.41 10.37
C ASP A 288 2.99 -14.87 10.63
N PRO A 289 2.24 -15.44 11.59
CA PRO A 289 0.88 -15.01 11.92
C PRO A 289 0.77 -13.56 12.41
N ASN A 290 1.88 -12.96 12.86
CA ASN A 290 1.93 -11.58 13.35
C ASN A 290 2.59 -10.63 12.33
N HIS A 291 2.72 -11.07 11.08
CA HIS A 291 3.38 -10.28 10.05
C HIS A 291 2.64 -8.94 9.84
N PRO A 292 3.35 -7.80 9.80
CA PRO A 292 2.74 -6.47 9.84
C PRO A 292 1.83 -6.16 8.63
N LEU A 293 2.02 -6.86 7.51
CA LEU A 293 1.22 -6.70 6.29
C LEU A 293 0.21 -7.83 6.06
N LEU A 294 -0.01 -8.72 7.04
CA LEU A 294 -0.91 -9.84 6.87
C LEU A 294 -2.38 -9.38 6.77
N ASP A 295 -2.81 -8.48 7.65
CA ASP A 295 -4.15 -7.88 7.62
C ASP A 295 -4.42 -7.14 6.30
N PHE A 296 -3.44 -6.38 5.82
CA PHE A 296 -3.50 -5.74 4.51
C PHE A 296 -3.74 -6.75 3.38
N LEU A 297 -3.05 -7.90 3.38
CA LEU A 297 -3.24 -8.93 2.35
C LEU A 297 -4.64 -9.56 2.43
N LEU A 298 -5.16 -9.79 3.63
CA LEU A 298 -6.52 -10.29 3.82
C LEU A 298 -7.55 -9.31 3.25
N ILE A 299 -7.48 -8.04 3.63
CA ILE A 299 -8.43 -7.03 3.19
C ILE A 299 -8.33 -6.80 1.69
N ARG A 300 -7.12 -6.81 1.13
CA ARG A 300 -6.92 -6.76 -0.32
C ARG A 300 -7.58 -7.96 -1.03
N GLU A 301 -7.55 -9.15 -0.44
CA GLU A 301 -8.21 -10.33 -1.00
C GLU A 301 -9.73 -10.23 -0.90
N VAL A 302 -10.26 -9.68 0.20
CA VAL A 302 -11.69 -9.37 0.34
C VAL A 302 -12.13 -8.35 -0.72
N ASN A 303 -11.38 -7.26 -0.94
CA ASN A 303 -11.73 -6.25 -1.95
C ASN A 303 -11.71 -6.80 -3.38
N LYS A 304 -10.86 -7.81 -3.68
CA LYS A 304 -10.93 -8.53 -4.97
C LYS A 304 -12.26 -9.26 -5.11
N LEU A 305 -12.67 -9.98 -4.09
CA LEU A 305 -13.95 -10.70 -4.05
C LEU A 305 -15.15 -9.75 -4.11
N GLU A 306 -15.06 -8.56 -3.50
CA GLU A 306 -16.08 -7.51 -3.68
C GLU A 306 -16.23 -7.13 -5.15
N ASP A 307 -15.12 -6.86 -5.84
CA ASP A 307 -15.18 -6.50 -7.25
C ASP A 307 -15.68 -7.65 -8.13
N TRP A 308 -15.17 -8.87 -7.91
CA TRP A 308 -15.52 -10.02 -8.74
C TRP A 308 -16.96 -10.50 -8.54
N ILE A 309 -17.53 -10.37 -7.34
CA ILE A 309 -18.88 -10.84 -7.02
C ILE A 309 -19.89 -9.68 -7.04
N LEU A 310 -19.60 -8.57 -6.36
CA LEU A 310 -20.58 -7.53 -6.09
C LEU A 310 -20.68 -6.48 -7.20
N THR A 311 -19.60 -6.19 -7.94
CA THR A 311 -19.68 -5.33 -9.13
C THR A 311 -20.74 -5.87 -10.11
N PRO A 312 -20.61 -7.11 -10.63
CA PRO A 312 -21.59 -7.60 -11.58
C PRO A 312 -22.96 -7.86 -10.94
N ARG A 313 -23.03 -8.24 -9.66
CA ARG A 313 -24.30 -8.39 -8.95
C ARG A 313 -25.09 -7.07 -8.92
N TYR A 314 -24.48 -5.99 -8.45
CA TYR A 314 -25.23 -4.76 -8.18
C TYR A 314 -25.34 -3.84 -9.38
N THR A 315 -24.33 -3.78 -10.24
CA THR A 315 -24.27 -2.79 -11.32
C THR A 315 -24.55 -3.40 -12.70
N ASN A 316 -24.55 -4.73 -12.83
CA ASN A 316 -24.56 -5.48 -14.10
C ASN A 316 -23.35 -5.18 -15.01
N PHE A 317 -22.29 -4.54 -14.49
CA PHE A 317 -21.02 -4.39 -15.20
C PHE A 317 -20.06 -5.52 -14.86
N GLU A 318 -19.15 -5.84 -15.78
CA GLU A 318 -18.04 -6.76 -15.50
C GLU A 318 -17.16 -6.21 -14.36
N PRO A 319 -16.49 -7.08 -13.59
CA PRO A 319 -15.51 -6.65 -12.60
C PRO A 319 -14.45 -5.76 -13.23
N THR A 320 -14.05 -4.74 -12.47
CA THR A 320 -13.16 -3.69 -12.94
C THR A 320 -11.73 -4.19 -13.15
N ILE A 321 -11.28 -5.13 -12.32
CA ILE A 321 -9.95 -5.76 -12.44
C ILE A 321 -10.12 -7.29 -12.52
N ASP A 322 -10.46 -7.80 -13.70
CA ASP A 322 -10.48 -9.24 -13.96
C ASP A 322 -9.26 -9.68 -14.79
N VAL A 323 -8.39 -10.49 -14.18
CA VAL A 323 -7.21 -11.07 -14.84
C VAL A 323 -7.57 -12.16 -15.85
N ARG A 324 -8.82 -12.66 -15.84
CA ARG A 324 -9.36 -13.65 -16.78
C ARG A 324 -9.98 -13.00 -18.02
N ARG A 325 -10.11 -11.67 -18.03
CA ARG A 325 -10.74 -10.94 -19.14
C ARG A 325 -9.83 -10.95 -20.36
N GLU A 326 -10.35 -11.51 -21.45
CA GLU A 326 -9.66 -11.55 -22.74
C GLU A 326 -10.14 -10.44 -23.71
N SER A 327 -11.41 -10.03 -23.60
CA SER A 327 -12.03 -9.01 -24.47
C SER A 327 -13.12 -8.22 -23.72
N TYR A 328 -13.52 -7.08 -24.28
CA TYR A 328 -14.73 -6.36 -23.88
C TYR A 328 -15.98 -7.09 -24.37
N GLY A 329 -17.04 -7.11 -23.55
CA GLY A 329 -18.37 -7.60 -23.94
C GLY A 329 -18.51 -9.11 -23.81
N GLU A 330 -18.18 -9.66 -22.65
CA GLU A 330 -18.41 -11.07 -22.35
C GLU A 330 -19.92 -11.38 -22.27
N SER A 331 -20.29 -12.63 -22.57
CA SER A 331 -21.70 -13.02 -22.50
C SER A 331 -22.17 -13.04 -21.04
N ASN A 332 -23.45 -12.72 -20.82
CA ASN A 332 -24.03 -12.75 -19.47
C ASN A 332 -23.88 -14.13 -18.81
N GLU A 333 -23.96 -15.21 -19.58
CA GLU A 333 -23.78 -16.58 -19.07
C GLU A 333 -22.37 -16.79 -18.50
N LEU A 334 -21.33 -16.30 -19.20
CA LEU A 334 -19.94 -16.38 -18.74
C LEU A 334 -19.72 -15.56 -17.47
N ILE A 335 -20.31 -14.36 -17.38
CA ILE A 335 -20.24 -13.53 -16.18
C ILE A 335 -20.88 -14.26 -14.99
N GLN A 336 -22.04 -14.89 -15.18
CA GLN A 336 -22.71 -15.66 -14.14
C GLN A 336 -21.93 -16.92 -13.73
N GLU A 337 -21.27 -17.60 -14.66
CA GLU A 337 -20.37 -18.72 -14.35
C GLU A 337 -19.17 -18.25 -13.51
N ARG A 338 -18.56 -17.13 -13.87
CA ARG A 338 -17.43 -16.55 -13.12
C ARG A 338 -17.83 -16.14 -11.71
N ILE A 339 -18.98 -15.49 -11.52
CA ILE A 339 -19.49 -15.15 -10.19
C ILE A 339 -19.59 -16.42 -9.33
N LYS A 340 -20.14 -17.52 -9.85
CA LYS A 340 -20.25 -18.78 -9.09
C LYS A 340 -18.88 -19.36 -8.71
N ASP A 341 -17.89 -19.26 -9.60
CA ASP A 341 -16.52 -19.68 -9.32
C ASP A 341 -15.85 -18.76 -8.27
N ASP A 342 -16.09 -17.46 -8.33
CA ASP A 342 -15.57 -16.48 -7.36
C ASP A 342 -16.25 -16.61 -5.99
N GLU A 343 -17.55 -16.90 -5.94
CA GLU A 343 -18.25 -17.25 -4.71
C GLU A 343 -17.71 -18.55 -4.09
N LYS A 344 -17.42 -19.56 -4.92
CA LYS A 344 -16.79 -20.81 -4.45
C LYS A 344 -15.41 -20.51 -3.86
N TYR A 345 -14.63 -19.67 -4.51
CA TYR A 345 -13.35 -19.21 -4.02
C TYR A 345 -13.48 -18.45 -2.68
N GLY A 346 -14.43 -17.51 -2.57
CA GLY A 346 -14.69 -16.79 -1.32
C GLY A 346 -15.10 -17.71 -0.17
N ARG A 347 -15.92 -18.75 -0.44
CA ARG A 347 -16.27 -19.79 0.54
C ARG A 347 -15.05 -20.61 0.97
N GLU A 348 -14.12 -20.90 0.06
CA GLU A 348 -12.88 -21.59 0.40
C GLU A 348 -12.01 -20.77 1.37
N VAL A 349 -11.86 -19.47 1.09
CA VAL A 349 -11.13 -18.55 1.97
C VAL A 349 -11.81 -18.45 3.34
N ALA A 350 -13.14 -18.23 3.38
CA ALA A 350 -13.89 -18.16 4.63
C ALA A 350 -13.76 -19.44 5.47
N LYS A 351 -13.88 -20.61 4.83
CA LYS A 351 -13.71 -21.92 5.50
C LYS A 351 -12.31 -22.10 6.06
N TRP A 352 -11.28 -21.64 5.36
CA TRP A 352 -9.93 -21.65 5.92
C TRP A 352 -9.80 -20.73 7.14
N MET A 353 -10.37 -19.52 7.09
CA MET A 353 -10.33 -18.59 8.23
C MET A 353 -10.97 -19.18 9.49
N GLU A 354 -12.04 -19.98 9.36
CA GLU A 354 -12.64 -20.70 10.50
C GLU A 354 -11.65 -21.63 11.19
N THR A 355 -10.76 -22.29 10.44
CA THR A 355 -9.77 -23.22 11.01
C THR A 355 -8.74 -22.52 11.90
N LEU A 356 -8.62 -21.20 11.79
CA LEU A 356 -7.68 -20.40 12.57
C LEU A 356 -8.20 -20.06 13.98
N ASN A 357 -9.48 -20.32 14.28
CA ASN A 357 -10.12 -20.01 15.57
C ASN A 357 -9.88 -18.55 16.02
N ILE A 358 -10.05 -17.61 15.09
CA ILE A 358 -9.88 -16.18 15.33
C ILE A 358 -10.84 -15.70 16.42
N ALA A 359 -10.32 -15.03 17.44
CA ALA A 359 -11.11 -14.44 18.51
C ALA A 359 -11.95 -13.25 18.00
N SER A 360 -13.14 -13.05 18.58
CA SER A 360 -14.09 -12.00 18.15
C SER A 360 -13.64 -10.56 18.45
N ASP A 361 -12.56 -10.39 19.21
CA ASP A 361 -11.89 -9.11 19.45
C ASP A 361 -10.87 -8.75 18.36
N ASN A 362 -10.42 -9.72 17.54
CA ASN A 362 -9.69 -9.46 16.31
C ASN A 362 -10.66 -9.03 15.19
N ALA A 363 -11.07 -7.77 15.26
CA ALA A 363 -12.11 -7.20 14.41
C ALA A 363 -11.83 -7.40 12.92
N THR A 364 -10.59 -7.17 12.46
CA THR A 364 -10.21 -7.26 11.04
C THR A 364 -10.56 -8.62 10.46
N TRP A 365 -10.07 -9.70 11.09
CA TRP A 365 -10.26 -11.06 10.59
C TRP A 365 -11.68 -11.57 10.80
N TYR A 366 -12.28 -11.22 11.94
CA TYR A 366 -13.62 -11.68 12.28
C TYR A 366 -14.68 -11.04 11.36
N ILE A 367 -14.58 -9.72 11.11
CA ILE A 367 -15.42 -9.00 10.15
C ILE A 367 -15.18 -9.51 8.73
N ALA A 368 -13.92 -9.70 8.31
CA ALA A 368 -13.60 -10.23 6.99
C ALA A 368 -14.22 -11.62 6.77
N GLY A 369 -14.12 -12.53 7.75
CA GLY A 369 -14.72 -13.87 7.67
C GLY A 369 -16.25 -13.82 7.56
N ALA A 370 -16.89 -13.01 8.40
CA ALA A 370 -18.34 -12.80 8.34
C ALA A 370 -18.77 -12.18 6.99
N TYR A 371 -18.01 -11.21 6.50
CA TYR A 371 -18.28 -10.55 5.23
C TYR A 371 -18.19 -11.51 4.05
N LEU A 372 -17.14 -12.33 3.98
CA LEU A 372 -16.97 -13.35 2.95
C LEU A 372 -18.14 -14.36 2.94
N LYS A 373 -18.61 -14.79 4.12
CA LYS A 373 -19.82 -15.62 4.22
C LYS A 373 -21.04 -14.91 3.67
N GLY A 374 -21.25 -13.65 4.04
CA GLY A 374 -22.41 -12.87 3.63
C GLY A 374 -22.46 -12.64 2.11
N ILE A 375 -21.34 -12.26 1.49
CA ILE A 375 -21.33 -12.00 0.04
C ILE A 375 -21.44 -13.29 -0.79
N THR A 376 -21.05 -14.44 -0.23
CA THR A 376 -21.07 -15.76 -0.91
C THR A 376 -22.29 -16.64 -0.57
N GLY A 377 -23.35 -16.07 0.01
CA GLY A 377 -24.64 -16.75 0.19
C GLY A 377 -24.83 -17.48 1.52
N SER A 378 -24.09 -17.12 2.56
CA SER A 378 -24.22 -17.65 3.93
C SER A 378 -24.55 -16.53 4.91
N GLU A 379 -25.61 -15.78 4.62
CA GLU A 379 -26.00 -14.55 5.30
C GLU A 379 -26.36 -14.78 6.78
N LYS A 380 -27.04 -15.88 7.12
CA LYS A 380 -27.37 -16.21 8.52
C LYS A 380 -26.13 -16.39 9.38
N GLU A 381 -25.12 -17.08 8.86
CA GLU A 381 -23.85 -17.28 9.56
C GLU A 381 -23.10 -15.97 9.69
N ALA A 382 -23.07 -15.15 8.62
CA ALA A 382 -22.49 -13.82 8.65
C ALA A 382 -23.15 -12.93 9.71
N LEU A 383 -24.48 -12.93 9.80
CA LEU A 383 -25.24 -12.15 10.79
C LEU A 383 -24.95 -12.61 12.22
N GLY A 384 -24.85 -13.92 12.46
CA GLY A 384 -24.42 -14.47 13.75
C GLY A 384 -23.05 -13.94 14.16
N MET A 385 -22.06 -14.08 13.26
CA MET A 385 -20.70 -13.58 13.51
C MET A 385 -20.67 -12.07 13.74
N LEU A 386 -21.33 -11.26 12.91
CA LEU A 386 -21.32 -9.81 13.07
C LEU A 386 -21.96 -9.35 14.39
N SER A 387 -22.98 -10.08 14.86
CA SER A 387 -23.64 -9.77 16.14
C SER A 387 -22.75 -10.05 17.35
N ASP A 388 -21.85 -11.02 17.24
CA ASP A 388 -20.90 -11.41 18.28
C ASP A 388 -19.60 -10.56 18.26
N CYS A 389 -19.40 -9.75 17.22
CA CYS A 389 -18.18 -8.97 17.02
C CYS A 389 -18.11 -7.74 17.96
N THR A 390 -17.19 -7.76 18.92
CA THR A 390 -17.00 -6.67 19.90
C THR A 390 -15.85 -5.70 19.53
N GLY A 391 -15.24 -5.89 18.37
CA GLY A 391 -14.06 -5.14 17.94
C GLY A 391 -14.30 -3.66 17.59
N ASN A 392 -13.22 -2.99 17.16
CA ASN A 392 -13.28 -1.68 16.52
C ASN A 392 -14.02 -1.78 15.15
N ALA A 393 -14.46 -0.65 14.59
CA ALA A 393 -15.31 -0.57 13.38
C ALA A 393 -16.82 -0.89 13.55
N GLN A 394 -17.41 -0.54 14.69
CA GLN A 394 -18.85 -0.69 14.97
C GLN A 394 -19.78 -0.07 13.90
N GLY A 395 -19.38 1.04 13.26
CA GLY A 395 -20.13 1.62 12.15
C GLY A 395 -20.23 0.68 10.93
N LEU A 396 -19.12 0.03 10.56
CA LEU A 396 -19.10 -0.96 9.48
C LEU A 396 -19.94 -2.19 9.85
N ILE A 397 -19.79 -2.71 11.07
CA ILE A 397 -20.56 -3.87 11.55
C ILE A 397 -22.07 -3.62 11.41
N LYS A 398 -22.55 -2.46 11.88
CA LYS A 398 -23.97 -2.09 11.77
C LYS A 398 -24.45 -2.03 10.32
N ARG A 399 -23.66 -1.47 9.40
CA ARG A 399 -23.99 -1.46 7.96
C ARG A 399 -24.10 -2.87 7.39
N LEU A 400 -23.15 -3.75 7.71
CA LEU A 400 -23.14 -5.12 7.21
C LEU A 400 -24.33 -5.94 7.76
N ILE A 401 -24.71 -5.73 9.02
CA ILE A 401 -25.91 -6.34 9.61
C ILE A 401 -27.18 -5.91 8.85
N ILE A 402 -27.29 -4.61 8.48
CA ILE A 402 -28.42 -4.13 7.67
C ILE A 402 -28.41 -4.81 6.30
N LEU A 403 -27.28 -4.78 5.59
CA LEU A 403 -27.17 -5.32 4.24
C LEU A 403 -27.50 -6.82 4.20
N PHE A 404 -26.85 -7.62 5.04
CA PHE A 404 -27.08 -9.06 5.06
C PHE A 404 -28.44 -9.42 5.67
N GLY A 405 -28.99 -8.59 6.56
CA GLY A 405 -30.35 -8.76 7.08
C GLY A 405 -31.41 -8.60 6.01
N VAL A 406 -31.28 -7.58 5.14
CA VAL A 406 -32.17 -7.39 3.98
C VAL A 406 -32.01 -8.54 2.99
N ARG A 407 -30.78 -9.01 2.77
CA ARG A 407 -30.50 -10.14 1.87
C ARG A 407 -31.02 -11.48 2.39
N ASP A 408 -30.96 -11.76 3.70
CA ASP A 408 -31.46 -12.99 4.33
C ASP A 408 -32.99 -13.04 4.46
N ASN A 409 -33.64 -11.91 4.78
CA ASN A 409 -35.06 -11.92 5.13
C ASN A 409 -35.85 -10.73 4.52
N VAL A 410 -36.43 -11.07 3.37
CA VAL A 410 -37.08 -10.25 2.35
C VAL A 410 -38.27 -9.39 2.82
N GLU A 411 -38.97 -9.74 3.90
CA GLU A 411 -40.21 -9.02 4.30
C GLU A 411 -40.02 -8.03 5.47
N LYS A 412 -38.80 -7.86 5.98
CA LYS A 412 -38.55 -7.02 7.15
C LYS A 412 -38.32 -5.57 6.72
N SER A 413 -39.28 -4.70 7.03
CA SER A 413 -39.04 -3.25 7.01
C SER A 413 -37.90 -2.92 7.97
N LEU A 414 -37.03 -1.99 7.56
CA LEU A 414 -35.97 -1.49 8.42
C LEU A 414 -36.57 -0.85 9.67
N THR A 415 -35.92 -1.05 10.82
CA THR A 415 -36.28 -0.29 12.03
C THR A 415 -35.91 1.18 11.84
N ARG A 416 -36.49 2.07 12.65
CA ARG A 416 -36.15 3.50 12.59
C ARG A 416 -34.66 3.77 12.81
N GLU A 417 -33.99 2.96 13.64
CA GLU A 417 -32.54 3.05 13.83
C GLU A 417 -31.78 2.66 12.55
N GLN A 418 -32.18 1.56 11.91
CA GLN A 418 -31.57 1.10 10.67
C GLN A 418 -31.80 2.09 9.52
N GLU A 419 -32.98 2.72 9.44
CA GLU A 419 -33.26 3.82 8.50
C GLU A 419 -32.31 4.99 8.72
N ASN A 420 -32.10 5.40 9.98
CA ASN A 420 -31.19 6.50 10.29
C ASN A 420 -29.74 6.17 9.88
N ILE A 421 -29.29 4.93 10.10
CA ILE A 421 -27.96 4.47 9.65
C ILE A 421 -27.88 4.44 8.13
N LEU A 422 -28.93 3.94 7.45
CA LEU A 422 -28.99 3.88 5.99
C LEU A 422 -28.95 5.27 5.36
N MET A 423 -29.53 6.28 6.02
CA MET A 423 -29.65 7.66 5.51
C MET A 423 -28.54 8.60 5.99
N ASP A 424 -27.58 8.14 6.81
CA ASP A 424 -26.45 8.97 7.24
C ASP A 424 -25.45 9.15 6.09
N SER A 425 -25.46 10.33 5.46
CA SER A 425 -24.59 10.66 4.33
C SER A 425 -23.13 10.92 4.72
N ASN A 426 -22.81 11.01 6.01
CA ASN A 426 -21.44 11.26 6.48
C ASN A 426 -20.59 9.99 6.57
N GLN A 427 -21.20 8.82 6.37
CA GLN A 427 -20.50 7.54 6.49
C GLN A 427 -19.68 7.21 5.25
N GLU A 428 -18.54 6.55 5.46
CA GLU A 428 -17.71 6.00 4.38
C GLU A 428 -18.52 5.09 3.46
N ASN A 429 -18.26 5.20 2.15
CA ASN A 429 -18.95 4.44 1.10
C ASN A 429 -20.49 4.54 1.13
N TYR A 430 -21.05 5.64 1.67
CA TYR A 430 -22.51 5.88 1.77
C TYR A 430 -23.29 5.50 0.51
N ASN A 431 -22.90 6.03 -0.65
CA ASN A 431 -23.61 5.80 -1.91
C ASN A 431 -23.62 4.32 -2.31
N LEU A 432 -22.50 3.61 -2.12
CA LEU A 432 -22.39 2.19 -2.42
C LEU A 432 -23.23 1.36 -1.45
N PHE A 433 -23.18 1.68 -0.15
CA PHE A 433 -23.99 1.01 0.86
C PHE A 433 -25.50 1.18 0.61
N LEU A 434 -25.96 2.42 0.39
CA LEU A 434 -27.35 2.72 0.07
C LEU A 434 -27.79 2.00 -1.21
N PHE A 435 -26.94 2.00 -2.25
CA PHE A 435 -27.21 1.32 -3.51
C PHE A 435 -27.33 -0.20 -3.32
N ALA A 436 -26.41 -0.83 -2.58
CA ALA A 436 -26.46 -2.26 -2.27
C ALA A 436 -27.78 -2.64 -1.58
N VAL A 437 -28.15 -1.95 -0.50
CA VAL A 437 -29.39 -2.22 0.24
C VAL A 437 -30.61 -2.04 -0.66
N SER A 438 -30.62 -1.01 -1.51
CA SER A 438 -31.71 -0.75 -2.45
C SER A 438 -31.83 -1.86 -3.51
N ARG A 439 -30.70 -2.33 -4.04
CA ARG A 439 -30.67 -3.43 -5.03
C ARG A 439 -31.12 -4.75 -4.44
N GLU A 440 -30.77 -5.05 -3.18
CA GLU A 440 -31.27 -6.25 -2.51
C GLU A 440 -32.81 -6.23 -2.39
N TYR A 441 -33.43 -5.09 -2.07
CA TYR A 441 -34.90 -4.95 -2.13
C TYR A 441 -35.47 -5.06 -3.55
N GLU A 442 -34.71 -4.69 -4.58
CA GLU A 442 -35.15 -4.83 -5.98
C GLU A 442 -35.12 -6.29 -6.44
N PHE A 443 -34.07 -7.05 -6.10
CA PHE A 443 -33.96 -8.48 -6.43
C PHE A 443 -35.07 -9.36 -5.83
N GLN A 444 -35.82 -8.80 -4.89
CA GLN A 444 -36.92 -9.44 -4.18
C GLN A 444 -38.29 -9.23 -4.85
N LYS A 445 -38.38 -8.32 -5.82
CA LYS A 445 -39.59 -8.08 -6.64
C LYS A 445 -39.54 -8.88 -7.92
#